data_AF-A0A9R0VC67-F1
#
_entry.id   AF-A0A9R0VC67-F1
#
_cell.length_a   1.000
_cell.length_b   1.000
_cell.length_c   1.000
_cell.angle_alpha   90.00
_cell.angle_beta   90.00
_cell.angle_gamma   90.00
#
_symmetry.space_group_name_H-M   'P 1'
#
loop_
_entity.id
_entity.type
_entity.pdbx_description
1 polymer ?
#
loop_
_entity_poly.entity_id
_entity_poly.type
_entity_poly.pdbx_seq_one_letter_code
_entity_poly.pdbx_strand_id
1 'polypeptide(L)'
;MARCGVAVLVLILLACVAAAAAGGGDHHHRRGSRASARLRLVPAAPGASLAERARDDRHRHAYISRRLASASPSRRRAAETSTAPGPEASAFAMPLTSGAYTGTGQYFVRFRVGTPAQPFVLVADTGSDLTWVKCRGASPPSAASPSGSPRVFRPADSKSWAPIPCSSDTCKSYVPFSLANCSAGTAPCAYDYRYKDNSSARGVVGTDAATIALSGSNGGGGTDRKAKLQEVVLGCTTSYDGQSFQASDGVLSLGNSNISFASRAAARFGGRFSYCLVDHLAPRNTSSYLTFGPDASNGAAQSPSRTPLLLDAQVAPFYAVTVDAVSVAGEALDIPADVWDVKKSGGAILDSGTSLTILATPAYKAVVAALSKQLAGVPRVTMDPFEYCYNWTATSTPPAVPRLEVRFAGSARLQPPTKSYVIDAAPGVKCIGLQEGIWPGVSVIGNILQQEHLWEFDLANRWLRFKESRCAQ
;
A
#
# COMPACT_ATOMS: atom_id res chain seq x y z
N MET A 1 43.56 -15.04 67.77
CA MET A 1 42.19 -15.61 67.85
C MET A 1 41.26 -14.73 67.02
N ALA A 2 40.46 -15.35 66.13
CA ALA A 2 39.15 -14.97 65.53
C ALA A 2 38.79 -13.47 65.30
N ARG A 3 38.00 -13.03 64.30
CA ARG A 3 37.49 -13.40 62.97
C ARG A 3 36.52 -12.26 62.56
N CYS A 4 36.34 -12.02 61.24
CA CYS A 4 35.24 -11.28 60.56
C CYS A 4 35.11 -9.76 60.84
N GLY A 5 34.80 -8.84 59.92
CA GLY A 5 34.31 -8.83 58.53
C GLY A 5 33.33 -7.64 58.40
N VAL A 6 33.25 -6.93 57.26
CA VAL A 6 32.03 -6.30 56.64
C VAL A 6 32.38 -5.22 55.57
N ALA A 7 31.70 -5.41 54.42
CA ALA A 7 31.23 -4.54 53.33
C ALA A 7 31.80 -3.13 53.05
N VAL A 8 31.98 -2.85 51.75
CA VAL A 8 32.02 -1.51 51.16
C VAL A 8 31.10 -1.44 49.94
N LEU A 9 30.18 -0.47 49.96
CA LEU A 9 29.33 -0.02 48.86
C LEU A 9 29.76 1.41 48.53
N VAL A 10 30.09 1.73 47.27
CA VAL A 10 30.45 3.10 46.85
C VAL A 10 29.53 3.57 45.74
N LEU A 11 28.79 4.65 46.04
CA LEU A 11 28.13 5.53 45.07
C LEU A 11 29.16 6.47 44.44
N ILE A 12 29.03 6.75 43.14
CA ILE A 12 29.68 7.90 42.49
C ILE A 12 28.62 8.77 41.81
N LEU A 13 28.52 10.01 42.28
CA LEU A 13 27.81 11.14 41.70
C LEU A 13 28.66 11.76 40.56
N LEU A 14 28.02 12.14 39.44
CA LEU A 14 28.63 12.97 38.40
C LEU A 14 27.89 14.32 38.34
N ALA A 15 28.66 15.39 38.50
CA ALA A 15 28.22 16.78 38.44
C ALA A 15 28.58 17.43 37.09
N CYS A 16 27.68 18.30 36.64
CA CYS A 16 27.73 19.12 35.42
C CYS A 16 28.82 20.22 35.46
N VAL A 17 29.30 20.63 34.28
CA VAL A 17 29.76 22.02 34.03
C VAL A 17 29.33 22.46 32.62
N ALA A 18 28.70 23.63 32.55
CA ALA A 18 28.45 24.40 31.34
C ALA A 18 29.25 25.72 31.41
N ALA A 19 29.67 26.25 30.27
CA ALA A 19 30.16 27.64 30.15
C ALA A 19 29.84 28.19 28.75
N ALA A 20 29.46 29.48 28.71
CA ALA A 20 28.96 30.21 27.56
C ALA A 20 29.89 31.36 27.13
N ALA A 21 29.89 31.62 25.81
CA ALA A 21 29.95 32.88 25.06
C ALA A 21 31.06 33.93 25.27
N ALA A 22 31.65 34.36 24.14
CA ALA A 22 32.07 35.74 23.87
C ALA A 22 31.99 36.01 22.35
N GLY A 23 31.57 37.23 21.95
CA GLY A 23 31.38 37.66 20.56
C GLY A 23 32.37 38.76 20.11
N GLY A 24 32.33 39.07 18.81
CA GLY A 24 33.08 40.15 18.13
C GLY A 24 32.67 40.27 16.66
N GLY A 25 32.62 41.49 16.12
CA GLY A 25 31.80 41.90 14.96
C GLY A 25 32.45 41.97 13.56
N ASP A 26 31.52 42.06 12.59
CA ASP A 26 31.43 42.90 11.38
C ASP A 26 32.11 42.63 10.01
N HIS A 27 31.27 42.90 8.98
CA HIS A 27 31.47 43.24 7.56
C HIS A 27 31.76 42.22 6.41
N HIS A 28 30.84 42.28 5.42
CA HIS A 28 30.93 42.13 3.96
C HIS A 28 31.45 40.84 3.29
N HIS A 29 30.54 40.07 2.65
CA HIS A 29 30.37 40.02 1.18
C HIS A 29 29.34 38.97 0.75
N ARG A 30 28.32 39.38 -0.02
CA ARG A 30 27.44 38.49 -0.80
C ARG A 30 28.26 37.81 -1.90
N ARG A 31 28.47 36.50 -1.79
CA ARG A 31 28.80 35.63 -2.92
C ARG A 31 27.87 34.43 -2.91
N GLY A 32 26.96 34.39 -3.88
CA GLY A 32 26.09 33.25 -4.11
C GLY A 32 26.93 32.03 -4.47
N SER A 33 27.03 31.08 -3.55
CA SER A 33 27.57 29.75 -3.82
C SER A 33 26.41 28.85 -4.22
N ARG A 34 26.48 28.32 -5.45
CA ARG A 34 25.64 27.21 -5.91
C ARG A 34 25.83 26.05 -4.94
N ALA A 35 24.88 25.86 -4.04
CA ALA A 35 24.80 24.66 -3.23
C ALA A 35 24.48 23.49 -4.18
N SER A 36 25.53 22.73 -4.52
CA SER A 36 25.36 21.38 -5.06
C SER A 36 24.48 20.62 -4.07
N ALA A 37 23.27 20.27 -4.51
CA ALA A 37 22.31 19.52 -3.72
C ALA A 37 22.91 18.13 -3.47
N ARG A 38 23.66 17.98 -2.36
CA ARG A 38 24.04 16.68 -1.84
C ARG A 38 22.74 15.97 -1.48
N LEU A 39 22.37 14.98 -2.30
CA LEU A 39 21.30 14.03 -2.05
C LEU A 39 21.59 13.33 -0.73
N ARG A 40 21.06 13.86 0.38
CA ARG A 40 21.18 13.24 1.70
C ARG A 40 20.20 12.06 1.72
N LEU A 41 20.72 10.85 1.55
CA LEU A 41 20.04 9.64 2.01
C LEU A 41 19.86 9.79 3.53
N VAL A 42 18.64 10.10 3.96
CA VAL A 42 18.29 10.23 5.37
C VAL A 42 17.99 8.83 5.90
N PRO A 43 18.55 8.43 7.07
CA PRO A 43 18.28 7.13 7.67
C PRO A 43 16.76 6.88 7.79
N ALA A 44 16.36 5.64 7.55
CA ALA A 44 15.00 5.18 7.85
C ALA A 44 14.70 5.43 9.34
N ALA A 45 13.43 5.63 9.69
CA ALA A 45 13.04 5.76 11.10
C ALA A 45 13.62 4.59 11.93
N PRO A 46 14.08 4.82 13.17
CA PRO A 46 14.49 3.73 14.06
C PRO A 46 13.31 2.75 14.20
N GLY A 47 13.47 1.50 13.71
CA GLY A 47 12.38 0.51 13.66
C GLY A 47 11.75 0.25 12.28
N ALA A 48 12.36 0.73 11.19
CA ALA A 48 11.89 0.49 9.83
C ALA A 48 12.73 -0.60 9.13
N SER A 49 12.85 -1.80 9.72
CA SER A 49 13.64 -2.86 9.08
C SER A 49 12.87 -3.50 7.91
N LEU A 50 13.59 -3.79 6.82
CA LEU A 50 13.04 -4.58 5.71
C LEU A 50 12.53 -5.96 6.21
N ALA A 51 13.13 -6.48 7.28
CA ALA A 51 12.72 -7.71 7.95
C ALA A 51 11.32 -7.63 8.57
N GLU A 52 10.97 -6.51 9.24
CA GLU A 52 9.62 -6.28 9.76
C GLU A 52 8.60 -6.19 8.62
N ARG A 53 8.91 -5.46 7.55
CA ARG A 53 8.04 -5.41 6.36
C ARG A 53 7.76 -6.78 5.78
N ALA A 54 8.80 -7.61 5.64
CA ALA A 54 8.65 -8.97 5.15
C ALA A 54 7.76 -9.83 6.07
N ARG A 55 7.83 -9.64 7.39
CA ARG A 55 6.92 -10.32 8.34
C ARG A 55 5.48 -9.84 8.19
N ASP A 56 5.27 -8.53 8.09
CA ASP A 56 3.94 -7.94 7.91
C ASP A 56 3.30 -8.38 6.57
N ASP A 57 4.08 -8.43 5.49
CA ASP A 57 3.62 -8.92 4.19
C ASP A 57 3.20 -10.40 4.25
N ARG A 58 3.98 -11.28 4.93
CA ARG A 58 3.60 -12.69 5.13
C ARG A 58 2.29 -12.81 5.89
N HIS A 59 2.12 -12.00 6.94
CA HIS A 59 0.87 -11.96 7.66
C HIS A 59 -0.29 -11.52 6.77
N ARG A 60 -0.13 -10.45 6.00
CA ARG A 60 -1.12 -9.96 5.04
C ARG A 60 -1.48 -11.00 3.98
N HIS A 61 -0.51 -11.66 3.36
CA HIS A 61 -0.74 -12.76 2.41
C HIS A 61 -1.61 -13.86 3.02
N ALA A 62 -1.30 -14.22 4.25
CA ALA A 62 -1.98 -15.31 4.89
C ALA A 62 -3.40 -14.89 5.36
N TYR A 63 -3.72 -13.59 5.46
CA TYR A 63 -5.09 -13.05 5.61
C TYR A 63 -5.85 -13.22 4.29
N ILE A 64 -5.24 -12.77 3.19
CA ILE A 64 -5.79 -12.86 1.83
C ILE A 64 -6.15 -14.32 1.53
N SER A 65 -5.21 -15.24 1.74
CA SER A 65 -5.39 -16.67 1.48
C SER A 65 -6.55 -17.26 2.28
N ARG A 66 -6.67 -16.93 3.58
CA ARG A 66 -7.78 -17.40 4.43
C ARG A 66 -9.12 -16.82 4.00
N ARG A 67 -9.14 -15.55 3.61
CA ARG A 67 -10.34 -14.86 3.14
C ARG A 67 -10.88 -15.50 1.87
N LEU A 68 -9.99 -15.86 0.94
CA LEU A 68 -10.33 -16.54 -0.29
C LEU A 68 -10.78 -17.99 -0.05
N ALA A 69 -10.12 -18.69 0.87
CA ALA A 69 -10.54 -20.05 1.26
C ALA A 69 -11.92 -20.09 1.96
N SER A 70 -12.28 -19.04 2.70
CA SER A 70 -13.58 -18.94 3.38
C SER A 70 -14.68 -18.29 2.53
N ALA A 71 -14.35 -17.78 1.34
CA ALA A 71 -15.30 -17.23 0.41
C ALA A 71 -16.19 -18.35 -0.15
N SER A 72 -17.29 -18.65 0.55
CA SER A 72 -18.37 -19.47 0.00
C SER A 72 -18.94 -18.78 -1.25
N PRO A 73 -19.46 -19.51 -2.26
CA PRO A 73 -20.16 -18.93 -3.42
C PRO A 73 -21.43 -18.12 -3.08
N SER A 74 -21.65 -17.77 -1.81
CA SER A 74 -22.78 -16.95 -1.39
C SER A 74 -22.77 -15.62 -2.15
N ARG A 75 -23.98 -15.15 -2.49
CA ARG A 75 -24.31 -14.05 -3.42
C ARG A 75 -23.68 -12.70 -3.06
N ARG A 76 -22.36 -12.57 -3.05
CA ARG A 76 -21.69 -11.28 -3.17
C ARG A 76 -21.77 -10.93 -4.64
N ARG A 77 -22.70 -10.05 -5.00
CA ARG A 77 -22.68 -9.45 -6.34
C ARG A 77 -21.33 -8.76 -6.50
N ALA A 78 -20.60 -9.11 -7.55
CA ALA A 78 -19.50 -8.27 -8.00
C ALA A 78 -20.01 -6.84 -8.15
N ALA A 79 -19.14 -5.84 -7.99
CA ALA A 79 -19.53 -4.46 -8.19
C ALA A 79 -20.15 -4.28 -9.59
N GLU A 80 -21.48 -4.14 -9.63
CA GLU A 80 -22.21 -3.78 -10.84
C GLU A 80 -21.95 -2.28 -11.07
N THR A 81 -21.05 -1.97 -12.00
CA THR A 81 -20.84 -0.62 -12.51
C THR A 81 -21.97 -0.26 -13.47
N SER A 82 -23.20 -0.14 -12.96
CA SER A 82 -24.34 0.35 -13.72
C SER A 82 -24.88 1.65 -13.12
N THR A 83 -24.33 2.76 -13.57
CA THR A 83 -24.96 4.08 -13.50
C THR A 83 -24.73 4.79 -14.82
N ALA A 84 -25.79 5.41 -15.36
CA ALA A 84 -25.74 6.23 -16.56
C ALA A 84 -24.62 7.30 -16.44
N PRO A 85 -23.93 7.65 -17.55
CA PRO A 85 -22.87 8.63 -17.51
C PRO A 85 -23.42 9.96 -16.99
N GLY A 86 -22.94 10.39 -15.83
CA GLY A 86 -23.08 11.77 -15.41
C GLY A 86 -22.35 12.69 -16.40
N PRO A 87 -22.75 13.97 -16.50
CA PRO A 87 -22.15 14.92 -17.43
C PRO A 87 -20.63 14.93 -17.25
N GLU A 88 -19.88 15.00 -18.37
CA GLU A 88 -18.41 14.95 -18.51
C GLU A 88 -17.61 15.55 -17.32
N ALA A 89 -17.55 14.83 -16.21
CA ALA A 89 -16.66 15.17 -15.12
C ALA A 89 -15.29 14.64 -15.52
N SER A 90 -14.45 15.58 -15.92
CA SER A 90 -13.04 15.38 -16.19
C SER A 90 -12.37 14.67 -15.01
N ALA A 91 -11.38 13.83 -15.32
CA ALA A 91 -10.67 13.01 -14.35
C ALA A 91 -10.23 13.81 -13.11
N PHE A 92 -9.92 13.14 -12.00
CA PHE A 92 -9.28 13.80 -10.86
C PHE A 92 -8.05 13.01 -10.44
N ALA A 93 -7.05 13.72 -9.93
CA ALA A 93 -5.82 13.12 -9.45
C ALA A 93 -5.57 13.46 -7.98
N MET A 94 -4.96 12.53 -7.28
CA MET A 94 -4.55 12.67 -5.90
C MET A 94 -3.04 12.41 -5.79
N PRO A 95 -2.26 13.31 -5.15
CA PRO A 95 -0.84 13.08 -4.96
C PRO A 95 -0.59 11.82 -4.12
N LEU A 96 0.27 10.96 -4.64
CA LEU A 96 0.71 9.70 -4.02
C LEU A 96 2.19 9.80 -3.65
N THR A 97 2.59 9.30 -2.48
CA THR A 97 3.98 9.33 -2.01
C THR A 97 4.38 8.00 -1.39
N SER A 98 5.65 7.59 -1.53
CA SER A 98 6.17 6.44 -0.77
C SER A 98 6.18 6.74 0.73
N GLY A 99 5.63 5.81 1.50
CA GLY A 99 5.67 5.78 2.96
C GLY A 99 6.82 4.91 3.51
N ALA A 100 7.69 4.34 2.67
CA ALA A 100 8.71 3.38 3.11
C ALA A 100 9.66 3.94 4.20
N TYR A 101 9.93 5.25 4.19
CA TYR A 101 10.75 5.93 5.21
C TYR A 101 10.15 5.86 6.63
N THR A 102 8.86 5.55 6.74
CA THR A 102 8.12 5.39 8.00
C THR A 102 8.17 3.97 8.56
N GLY A 103 8.78 3.03 7.84
CA GLY A 103 8.82 1.61 8.20
C GLY A 103 7.72 0.76 7.58
N THR A 104 6.59 1.35 7.20
CA THR A 104 5.40 0.61 6.73
C THR A 104 5.53 -0.03 5.35
N GLY A 105 6.42 0.47 4.48
CA GLY A 105 6.52 0.00 3.08
C GLY A 105 5.30 0.32 2.19
N GLN A 106 4.37 1.13 2.70
CA GLN A 106 3.11 1.47 2.05
C GLN A 106 3.22 2.74 1.19
N TYR A 107 2.22 3.00 0.34
CA TYR A 107 2.06 4.28 -0.36
C TYR A 107 0.92 5.09 0.25
N PHE A 108 1.15 6.40 0.38
CA PHE A 108 0.23 7.31 1.04
C PHE A 108 -0.39 8.30 0.06
N VAL A 109 -1.67 8.59 0.28
CA VAL A 109 -2.45 9.57 -0.47
C VAL A 109 -3.04 10.61 0.48
N ARG A 110 -3.12 11.86 0.05
CA ARG A 110 -3.80 12.92 0.81
C ARG A 110 -5.29 12.90 0.48
N PHE A 111 -6.11 12.63 1.49
CA PHE A 111 -7.56 12.56 1.36
C PHE A 111 -8.24 13.63 2.22
N ARG A 112 -9.36 14.17 1.75
CA ARG A 112 -10.12 15.20 2.48
C ARG A 112 -11.57 14.76 2.63
N VAL A 113 -12.05 14.67 3.86
CA VAL A 113 -13.40 14.16 4.19
C VAL A 113 -14.14 15.17 5.07
N GLY A 114 -15.44 15.29 4.87
CA GLY A 114 -16.35 16.02 5.73
C GLY A 114 -16.80 17.36 5.14
N THR A 115 -17.77 17.96 5.81
CA THR A 115 -18.21 19.35 5.57
C THR A 115 -18.21 20.13 6.88
N PRO A 116 -17.20 21.00 7.14
CA PRO A 116 -16.07 21.36 6.27
C PRO A 116 -15.05 20.22 6.09
N ALA A 117 -14.24 20.31 5.03
CA ALA A 117 -13.31 19.26 4.63
C ALA A 117 -12.08 19.19 5.57
N GLN A 118 -11.84 18.03 6.15
CA GLN A 118 -10.74 17.72 7.06
C GLN A 118 -9.67 16.89 6.35
N PRO A 119 -8.37 17.22 6.45
CA PRO A 119 -7.30 16.50 5.75
C PRO A 119 -6.82 15.26 6.51
N PHE A 120 -6.51 14.20 5.77
CA PHE A 120 -5.95 12.94 6.26
C PHE A 120 -4.88 12.41 5.30
N VAL A 121 -3.94 11.62 5.82
CA VAL A 121 -2.97 10.85 5.04
C VAL A 121 -3.32 9.38 5.14
N LEU A 122 -3.75 8.77 4.05
CA LEU A 122 -4.24 7.39 4.06
C LEU A 122 -3.33 6.46 3.26
N VAL A 123 -3.26 5.19 3.66
CA VAL A 123 -2.65 4.13 2.84
C VAL A 123 -3.53 3.89 1.62
N ALA A 124 -2.96 3.88 0.42
CA ALA A 124 -3.65 3.51 -0.81
C ALA A 124 -3.58 1.99 -1.02
N ASP A 125 -4.69 1.28 -0.80
CA ASP A 125 -4.69 -0.18 -0.64
C ASP A 125 -5.71 -0.88 -1.56
N THR A 126 -5.23 -1.54 -2.62
CA THR A 126 -6.05 -2.35 -3.55
C THR A 126 -6.52 -3.69 -2.98
N GLY A 127 -6.03 -4.13 -1.82
CA GLY A 127 -6.50 -5.33 -1.11
C GLY A 127 -7.50 -5.05 0.02
N SER A 128 -7.96 -3.81 0.18
CA SER A 128 -8.93 -3.42 1.21
C SER A 128 -10.26 -2.95 0.63
N ASP A 129 -11.34 -3.14 1.39
CA ASP A 129 -12.74 -2.85 0.99
C ASP A 129 -13.33 -1.57 1.54
N LEU A 130 -12.97 -1.25 2.78
CA LEU A 130 -13.55 -0.15 3.51
C LEU A 130 -12.52 0.97 3.61
N THR A 131 -12.84 2.13 3.05
CA THR A 131 -12.11 3.35 3.38
C THR A 131 -12.42 3.71 4.82
N TRP A 132 -11.41 3.91 5.65
CA TRP A 132 -11.59 4.27 7.04
C TRP A 132 -10.55 5.28 7.50
N VAL A 133 -10.94 6.09 8.48
CA VAL A 133 -10.10 7.10 9.14
C VAL A 133 -10.10 6.88 10.65
N LYS A 134 -8.99 7.23 11.28
CA LYS A 134 -8.92 7.36 12.74
C LYS A 134 -9.95 8.38 13.19
N CYS A 135 -10.75 8.00 14.16
CA CYS A 135 -11.93 8.73 14.57
C CYS A 135 -12.02 8.83 16.08
N ARG A 136 -12.57 9.93 16.58
CA ARG A 136 -13.00 10.07 17.97
C ARG A 136 -14.49 10.31 17.97
N GLY A 137 -15.22 9.41 18.64
CA GLY A 137 -16.64 9.61 18.91
C GLY A 137 -16.87 10.77 19.90
N ALA A 138 -18.15 11.02 20.22
CA ALA A 138 -18.53 11.99 21.26
C ALA A 138 -18.31 11.48 22.70
N SER A 139 -18.01 10.18 22.88
CA SER A 139 -17.74 9.57 24.18
C SER A 139 -16.29 9.81 24.65
N PRO A 140 -16.05 9.92 25.97
CA PRO A 140 -14.72 10.22 26.51
C PRO A 140 -13.70 9.14 26.11
N PRO A 141 -12.42 9.52 25.93
CA PRO A 141 -11.40 8.58 25.49
C PRO A 141 -11.27 7.43 26.51
N SER A 142 -11.44 6.19 26.07
CA SER A 142 -10.93 5.04 26.82
C SER A 142 -9.41 5.13 26.87
N ALA A 143 -8.81 4.83 28.02
CA ALA A 143 -7.41 5.04 28.41
C ALA A 143 -6.32 4.43 27.50
N ALA A 144 -6.67 3.87 26.34
CA ALA A 144 -5.77 3.21 25.40
C ALA A 144 -5.63 3.95 24.05
N SER A 145 -5.98 5.24 23.95
CA SER A 145 -5.67 6.03 22.74
C SER A 145 -4.20 6.48 22.77
N PRO A 146 -3.31 5.97 21.91
CA PRO A 146 -1.95 6.46 21.86
C PRO A 146 -1.97 7.93 21.44
N SER A 147 -1.46 8.80 22.30
CA SER A 147 -1.22 10.22 22.02
C SER A 147 -0.20 10.33 20.89
N GLY A 148 -0.66 10.54 19.64
CA GLY A 148 0.29 10.62 18.52
C GLY A 148 -0.24 11.11 17.18
N SER A 149 -1.48 10.81 16.78
CA SER A 149 -2.01 11.40 15.52
C SER A 149 -2.73 12.73 15.79
N PRO A 150 -2.26 13.85 15.22
CA PRO A 150 -2.93 15.15 15.35
C PRO A 150 -4.20 15.26 14.49
N ARG A 151 -4.46 14.33 13.57
CA ARG A 151 -5.58 14.39 12.61
C ARG A 151 -6.55 13.25 12.86
N VAL A 152 -7.64 13.55 13.56
CA VAL A 152 -8.69 12.60 13.92
C VAL A 152 -10.01 13.12 13.40
N PHE A 153 -10.74 12.27 12.68
CA PHE A 153 -12.07 12.60 12.20
C PHE A 153 -13.06 12.67 13.36
N ARG A 154 -13.90 13.71 13.35
CA ARG A 154 -14.97 13.91 14.32
C ARG A 154 -16.29 13.97 13.55
N PRO A 155 -17.14 12.94 13.64
CA PRO A 155 -18.41 12.90 12.93
C PRO A 155 -19.31 14.09 13.25
N ALA A 156 -19.34 14.53 14.52
CA ALA A 156 -20.12 15.68 14.97
C ALA A 156 -19.69 17.02 14.31
N ASP A 157 -18.46 17.10 13.83
CA ASP A 157 -17.91 18.32 13.20
C ASP A 157 -18.19 18.35 11.68
N SER A 158 -18.79 17.29 11.12
CA SER A 158 -19.14 17.20 9.71
C SER A 158 -20.65 17.26 9.49
N LYS A 159 -21.12 18.32 8.82
CA LYS A 159 -22.53 18.50 8.46
C LYS A 159 -23.06 17.47 7.46
N SER A 160 -22.16 16.73 6.79
CA SER A 160 -22.51 15.72 5.79
C SER A 160 -22.30 14.28 6.28
N TRP A 161 -21.91 14.09 7.54
CA TRP A 161 -21.83 12.75 8.12
C TRP A 161 -23.24 12.18 8.35
N ALA A 162 -23.47 10.98 7.83
CA ALA A 162 -24.68 10.21 8.08
C ALA A 162 -24.32 8.77 8.46
N PRO A 163 -24.67 8.27 9.67
CA PRO A 163 -24.38 6.89 10.06
C PRO A 163 -25.20 5.92 9.20
N ILE A 164 -24.58 4.81 8.77
CA ILE A 164 -25.28 3.74 8.08
C ILE A 164 -25.99 2.87 9.13
N PRO A 165 -27.31 2.64 9.03
CA PRO A 165 -28.01 1.78 9.98
C PRO A 165 -27.54 0.33 9.92
N CYS A 166 -27.47 -0.34 11.07
CA CYS A 166 -27.11 -1.76 11.21
C CYS A 166 -28.02 -2.66 10.37
N SER A 167 -29.31 -2.31 10.28
CA SER A 167 -30.31 -3.07 9.52
C SER A 167 -30.19 -2.91 8.00
N SER A 168 -29.39 -1.97 7.50
CA SER A 168 -29.26 -1.68 6.07
C SER A 168 -28.60 -2.82 5.29
N ASP A 169 -28.94 -2.94 4.02
CA ASP A 169 -28.31 -3.90 3.11
C ASP A 169 -26.81 -3.64 2.98
N THR A 170 -26.39 -2.37 3.01
CA THR A 170 -24.97 -2.02 3.02
C THR A 170 -24.24 -2.65 4.20
N CYS A 171 -24.81 -2.56 5.40
CA CYS A 171 -24.21 -3.13 6.60
C CYS A 171 -24.19 -4.67 6.59
N LYS A 172 -25.26 -5.29 6.09
CA LYS A 172 -25.43 -6.75 6.11
C LYS A 172 -24.66 -7.47 5.00
N SER A 173 -24.54 -6.83 3.83
CA SER A 173 -24.06 -7.47 2.61
C SER A 173 -22.71 -6.96 2.11
N TYR A 174 -22.36 -5.70 2.38
CA TYR A 174 -21.18 -5.07 1.78
C TYR A 174 -20.10 -4.65 2.78
N VAL A 175 -20.46 -4.32 4.02
CA VAL A 175 -19.46 -4.01 5.06
C VAL A 175 -18.74 -5.29 5.47
N PRO A 176 -17.42 -5.40 5.24
CA PRO A 176 -16.64 -6.56 5.64
C PRO A 176 -16.55 -6.61 7.18
N PHE A 177 -16.64 -7.82 7.74
CA PHE A 177 -16.56 -8.05 9.18
C PHE A 177 -17.56 -7.19 9.99
N SER A 178 -18.71 -6.91 9.38
CA SER A 178 -19.85 -6.29 10.04
C SER A 178 -20.25 -7.11 11.27
N LEU A 179 -20.44 -6.43 12.40
CA LEU A 179 -20.94 -7.01 13.64
C LEU A 179 -22.48 -6.97 13.69
N ALA A 180 -23.14 -7.01 12.54
CA ALA A 180 -24.59 -6.87 12.40
C ALA A 180 -25.36 -8.01 13.08
N ASN A 181 -25.49 -7.93 14.40
CA ASN A 181 -26.51 -8.59 15.20
C ASN A 181 -27.43 -7.50 15.76
N CYS A 182 -28.29 -6.97 14.88
CA CYS A 182 -29.03 -5.74 15.12
C CYS A 182 -30.25 -6.00 16.00
N SER A 183 -30.10 -5.90 17.32
CA SER A 183 -31.23 -5.95 18.27
C SER A 183 -32.14 -4.72 18.17
N ALA A 184 -31.59 -3.56 17.77
CA ALA A 184 -32.33 -2.36 17.39
C ALA A 184 -31.97 -1.95 15.95
N GLY A 185 -32.97 -1.84 15.08
CA GLY A 185 -32.76 -1.62 13.63
C GLY A 185 -32.06 -0.31 13.25
N THR A 186 -32.02 0.67 14.15
CA THR A 186 -31.45 2.02 13.93
C THR A 186 -30.04 2.22 14.49
N ALA A 187 -29.48 1.24 15.21
CA ALA A 187 -28.10 1.34 15.72
C ALA A 187 -27.11 1.52 14.55
N PRO A 188 -26.01 2.28 14.70
CA PRO A 188 -25.00 2.40 13.66
C PRO A 188 -24.38 1.05 13.29
N CYS A 189 -24.03 0.86 12.02
CA CYS A 189 -23.35 -0.32 11.52
C CYS A 189 -21.93 -0.42 12.11
N ALA A 190 -21.71 -1.34 13.03
CA ALA A 190 -20.39 -1.59 13.63
C ALA A 190 -19.59 -2.61 12.81
N TYR A 191 -18.26 -2.45 12.79
CA TYR A 191 -17.35 -3.39 12.14
C TYR A 191 -16.14 -3.71 13.03
N ASP A 192 -15.60 -4.92 12.90
CA ASP A 192 -14.32 -5.35 13.48
C ASP A 192 -13.42 -5.86 12.37
N TYR A 193 -12.71 -4.94 11.72
CA TYR A 193 -11.80 -5.28 10.65
C TYR A 193 -10.52 -5.83 11.26
N ARG A 194 -10.31 -7.14 11.16
CA ARG A 194 -9.09 -7.80 11.64
C ARG A 194 -8.21 -8.19 10.48
N TYR A 195 -7.00 -7.66 10.48
CA TYR A 195 -5.93 -8.06 9.58
C TYR A 195 -5.11 -9.16 10.27
N LYS A 196 -4.37 -9.95 9.48
CA LYS A 196 -3.59 -11.07 10.03
C LYS A 196 -2.18 -10.67 10.47
N ASP A 197 -1.74 -9.45 10.19
CA ASP A 197 -0.56 -8.84 10.86
C ASP A 197 -0.87 -8.49 12.33
N ASN A 198 -1.96 -9.04 12.87
CA ASN A 198 -2.55 -8.77 14.16
C ASN A 198 -3.05 -7.32 14.30
N SER A 199 -2.99 -6.53 13.22
CA SER A 199 -3.57 -5.21 13.19
C SER A 199 -5.09 -5.30 13.12
N SER A 200 -5.77 -4.33 13.71
CA SER A 200 -7.24 -4.27 13.69
C SER A 200 -7.73 -2.83 13.62
N ALA A 201 -8.93 -2.66 13.08
CA ALA A 201 -9.65 -1.39 13.05
C ALA A 201 -11.12 -1.68 13.38
N ARG A 202 -11.61 -1.07 14.47
CA ARG A 202 -12.98 -1.20 14.95
C ARG A 202 -13.65 0.16 15.03
N GLY A 203 -14.90 0.21 14.63
CA GLY A 203 -15.63 1.47 14.56
C GLY A 203 -17.03 1.31 14.03
N VAL A 204 -17.57 2.43 13.57
CA VAL A 204 -18.89 2.50 12.92
C VAL A 204 -18.77 3.01 11.50
N VAL A 205 -19.65 2.55 10.62
CA VAL A 205 -19.70 2.95 9.22
C VAL A 205 -20.74 4.05 9.03
N GLY A 206 -20.38 5.05 8.25
CA GLY A 206 -21.27 6.11 7.78
C GLY A 206 -20.97 6.47 6.33
N THR A 207 -21.71 7.45 5.83
CA THR A 207 -21.37 8.15 4.59
C THR A 207 -21.00 9.59 4.90
N ASP A 208 -20.07 10.14 4.11
CA ASP A 208 -19.75 11.58 4.15
C ASP A 208 -19.32 12.09 2.75
N ALA A 209 -19.07 13.38 2.63
CA ALA A 209 -18.51 14.00 1.44
C ALA A 209 -16.98 13.90 1.43
N ALA A 210 -16.38 13.60 0.28
CA ALA A 210 -14.94 13.76 0.05
C ALA A 210 -14.65 14.94 -0.88
N THR A 211 -13.61 15.72 -0.61
CA THR A 211 -13.20 16.83 -1.48
C THR A 211 -12.09 16.37 -2.42
N ILE A 212 -12.33 16.48 -3.72
CA ILE A 212 -11.41 16.10 -4.80
C ILE A 212 -10.98 17.32 -5.60
N ALA A 213 -9.82 17.23 -6.27
CA ALA A 213 -9.30 18.25 -7.18
C ALA A 213 -9.44 17.74 -8.62
N LEU A 214 -10.40 18.30 -9.37
CA LEU A 214 -10.65 17.91 -10.76
C LEU A 214 -9.47 18.35 -11.64
N SER A 215 -9.05 17.46 -12.52
CA SER A 215 -8.11 17.71 -13.61
C SER A 215 -8.90 18.24 -14.81
N GLY A 216 -8.58 19.44 -15.31
CA GLY A 216 -9.33 20.10 -16.39
C GLY A 216 -8.43 20.90 -17.34
N SER A 217 -8.66 20.70 -18.63
CA SER A 217 -7.80 20.94 -19.81
C SER A 217 -7.68 22.40 -20.29
N ASN A 218 -6.54 22.70 -20.93
CA ASN A 218 -6.19 23.84 -21.80
C ASN A 218 -5.73 25.16 -21.14
N GLY A 219 -4.41 25.39 -21.22
CA GLY A 219 -3.83 26.74 -21.24
C GLY A 219 -3.30 27.21 -19.89
N GLY A 220 -2.05 27.67 -19.89
CA GLY A 220 -1.29 28.11 -18.73
C GLY A 220 -2.08 28.88 -17.66
N GLY A 221 -1.99 28.40 -16.42
CA GLY A 221 -2.37 29.13 -15.22
C GLY A 221 -3.86 29.06 -14.86
N GLY A 222 -4.29 27.99 -14.16
CA GLY A 222 -5.64 27.90 -13.61
C GLY A 222 -5.67 27.01 -12.37
N THR A 223 -6.31 27.49 -11.30
CA THR A 223 -6.42 26.83 -9.99
C THR A 223 -7.20 25.51 -10.08
N ASP A 224 -6.72 24.47 -9.38
CA ASP A 224 -7.42 23.17 -9.28
C ASP A 224 -8.89 23.35 -8.87
N ARG A 225 -9.82 23.02 -9.77
CA ARG A 225 -11.26 23.11 -9.48
C ARG A 225 -11.62 22.03 -8.47
N LYS A 226 -11.95 22.44 -7.24
CA LYS A 226 -12.39 21.52 -6.19
C LYS A 226 -13.84 21.08 -6.43
N ALA A 227 -14.10 19.79 -6.25
CA ALA A 227 -15.45 19.21 -6.27
C ALA A 227 -15.69 18.35 -5.02
N LYS A 228 -16.96 18.06 -4.73
CA LYS A 228 -17.37 17.17 -3.64
C LYS A 228 -17.93 15.88 -4.20
N LEU A 229 -17.31 14.77 -3.82
CA LEU A 229 -17.84 13.43 -4.01
C LEU A 229 -18.78 13.10 -2.86
N GLN A 230 -20.08 13.01 -3.14
CA GLN A 230 -21.09 12.74 -2.11
C GLN A 230 -21.21 11.24 -1.79
N GLU A 231 -21.69 10.95 -0.58
CA GLU A 231 -22.02 9.61 -0.11
C GLU A 231 -20.85 8.61 -0.17
N VAL A 232 -19.63 9.08 0.12
CA VAL A 232 -18.48 8.18 0.27
C VAL A 232 -18.68 7.36 1.54
N VAL A 233 -18.67 6.03 1.41
CA VAL A 233 -18.74 5.12 2.55
C VAL A 233 -17.42 5.19 3.32
N LEU A 234 -17.52 5.42 4.63
CA LEU A 234 -16.39 5.68 5.50
C LEU A 234 -16.53 4.97 6.84
N GLY A 235 -15.49 4.26 7.27
CA GLY A 235 -15.33 3.77 8.63
C GLY A 235 -14.76 4.87 9.55
N CYS A 236 -15.51 5.25 10.58
CA CYS A 236 -15.02 6.02 11.72
C CYS A 236 -14.40 5.04 12.73
N THR A 237 -13.08 4.86 12.67
CA THR A 237 -12.33 3.88 13.49
C THR A 237 -11.96 4.47 14.85
N THR A 238 -12.54 3.96 15.94
CA THR A 238 -12.26 4.44 17.30
C THR A 238 -11.25 3.58 18.05
N SER A 239 -11.07 2.33 17.63
CA SER A 239 -10.05 1.41 18.17
C SER A 239 -9.26 0.85 17.00
N TYR A 240 -7.93 0.98 17.07
CA TYR A 240 -7.04 0.41 16.08
C TYR A 240 -5.76 -0.10 16.75
N ASP A 241 -5.16 -1.14 16.17
CA ASP A 241 -3.91 -1.75 16.62
C ASP A 241 -3.08 -2.13 15.39
N GLY A 242 -1.75 -2.15 15.49
CA GLY A 242 -0.83 -2.56 14.43
C GLY A 242 0.14 -1.48 13.93
N GLN A 243 1.37 -1.90 13.58
CA GLN A 243 2.46 -1.04 13.11
C GLN A 243 2.10 -0.32 11.80
N SER A 244 1.41 -1.03 10.90
CA SER A 244 0.91 -0.54 9.61
C SER A 244 0.09 0.75 9.69
N PHE A 245 -0.53 1.03 10.86
CA PHE A 245 -1.38 2.21 11.07
C PHE A 245 -0.71 3.34 11.87
N GLN A 246 0.54 3.19 12.29
CA GLN A 246 1.19 4.24 13.08
C GLN A 246 1.53 5.48 12.25
N ALA A 247 1.90 5.27 10.99
CA ALA A 247 2.35 6.33 10.08
C ALA A 247 1.23 6.94 9.20
N SER A 248 0.02 6.40 9.25
CA SER A 248 -1.14 6.87 8.48
C SER A 248 -2.29 7.30 9.40
N ASP A 249 -3.23 8.06 8.87
CA ASP A 249 -4.48 8.43 9.52
C ASP A 249 -5.63 7.46 9.17
N GLY A 250 -5.33 6.40 8.40
CA GLY A 250 -6.26 5.36 7.99
C GLY A 250 -5.91 4.74 6.63
N VAL A 251 -6.92 4.18 5.96
CA VAL A 251 -6.78 3.46 4.69
C VAL A 251 -7.80 4.01 3.68
N LEU A 252 -7.33 4.34 2.48
CA LEU A 252 -8.15 4.58 1.30
C LEU A 252 -8.31 3.26 0.57
N SER A 253 -9.53 2.72 0.58
CA SER A 253 -9.82 1.45 -0.06
C SER A 253 -9.87 1.59 -1.57
N LEU A 254 -8.98 0.83 -2.22
CA LEU A 254 -8.94 0.70 -3.67
C LEU A 254 -9.43 -0.66 -4.17
N GLY A 255 -9.88 -1.56 -3.30
CA GLY A 255 -10.34 -2.89 -3.70
C GLY A 255 -11.63 -2.90 -4.54
N ASN A 256 -11.90 -4.03 -5.19
CA ASN A 256 -13.09 -4.29 -5.98
C ASN A 256 -14.29 -4.70 -5.10
N SER A 257 -14.94 -3.72 -4.48
CA SER A 257 -16.20 -3.93 -3.76
C SER A 257 -17.16 -2.75 -3.88
N ASN A 258 -18.44 -2.99 -3.54
CA ASN A 258 -19.52 -2.02 -3.74
C ASN A 258 -19.39 -0.76 -2.88
N ILE A 259 -18.59 -0.84 -1.80
CA ILE A 259 -18.39 0.26 -0.85
C ILE A 259 -17.01 0.90 -0.94
N SER A 260 -16.08 0.31 -1.71
CA SER A 260 -14.73 0.86 -1.83
C SER A 260 -14.75 2.24 -2.46
N PHE A 261 -13.74 3.05 -2.10
CA PHE A 261 -13.60 4.35 -2.74
C PHE A 261 -13.32 4.17 -4.24
N ALA A 262 -12.49 3.18 -4.61
CA ALA A 262 -12.19 2.93 -6.01
C ALA A 262 -13.42 2.67 -6.86
N SER A 263 -14.29 1.72 -6.49
CA SER A 263 -15.47 1.39 -7.28
C SER A 263 -16.43 2.57 -7.40
N ARG A 264 -16.67 3.29 -6.29
CA ARG A 264 -17.61 4.44 -6.28
C ARG A 264 -17.08 5.65 -7.05
N ALA A 265 -15.78 5.91 -6.98
CA ALA A 265 -15.16 6.97 -7.75
C ALA A 265 -15.06 6.58 -9.23
N ALA A 266 -14.57 5.38 -9.57
CA ALA A 266 -14.49 4.90 -10.95
C ALA A 266 -15.86 4.93 -11.64
N ALA A 267 -16.94 4.49 -10.97
CA ALA A 267 -18.30 4.55 -11.53
C ALA A 267 -18.74 5.97 -11.93
N ARG A 268 -18.22 7.01 -11.27
CA ARG A 268 -18.51 8.42 -11.57
C ARG A 268 -17.53 9.04 -12.57
N PHE A 269 -16.31 8.50 -12.66
CA PHE A 269 -15.22 9.02 -13.48
C PHE A 269 -14.74 7.94 -14.46
N GLY A 270 -15.51 7.69 -15.51
CA GLY A 270 -15.05 6.92 -16.69
C GLY A 270 -14.75 5.43 -16.47
N GLY A 271 -15.23 4.83 -15.39
CA GLY A 271 -15.19 3.39 -15.11
C GLY A 271 -13.81 2.84 -14.76
N ARG A 272 -12.84 3.71 -14.44
CA ARG A 272 -11.43 3.32 -14.29
C ARG A 272 -10.68 4.17 -13.27
N PHE A 273 -9.58 3.62 -12.77
CA PHE A 273 -8.58 4.37 -12.01
C PHE A 273 -7.17 3.90 -12.37
N SER A 274 -6.17 4.75 -12.13
CA SER A 274 -4.77 4.42 -12.35
C SER A 274 -3.88 4.93 -11.24
N TYR A 275 -2.74 4.29 -11.02
CA TYR A 275 -1.66 4.81 -10.19
C TYR A 275 -0.31 4.52 -10.80
N CYS A 276 0.68 5.33 -10.44
CA CYS A 276 2.08 5.07 -10.74
C CYS A 276 2.87 5.07 -9.43
N LEU A 277 3.58 3.98 -9.14
CA LEU A 277 4.34 3.87 -7.91
C LEU A 277 5.79 4.31 -8.17
N VAL A 278 6.20 5.42 -7.56
CA VAL A 278 7.62 5.82 -7.53
C VAL A 278 8.43 4.78 -6.78
N ASP A 279 9.74 4.72 -7.02
CA ASP A 279 10.65 3.91 -6.23
C ASP A 279 10.42 4.19 -4.73
N HIS A 280 10.20 3.12 -3.95
CA HIS A 280 10.01 3.24 -2.51
C HIS A 280 11.19 3.89 -1.78
N LEU A 281 12.41 3.83 -2.35
CA LEU A 281 13.62 4.47 -1.84
C LEU A 281 13.84 5.89 -2.39
N ALA A 282 12.92 6.42 -3.20
CA ALA A 282 12.98 7.78 -3.70
C ALA A 282 12.97 8.81 -2.54
N PRO A 283 13.48 10.03 -2.77
CA PRO A 283 13.36 11.13 -1.82
C PRO A 283 11.92 11.34 -1.34
N ARG A 284 11.75 11.72 -0.06
CA ARG A 284 10.42 11.82 0.58
C ARG A 284 9.46 12.80 -0.11
N ASN A 285 9.99 13.78 -0.83
CA ASN A 285 9.22 14.78 -1.57
C ASN A 285 8.89 14.34 -3.00
N THR A 286 9.37 13.19 -3.45
CA THR A 286 8.99 12.64 -4.76
C THR A 286 7.54 12.19 -4.70
N SER A 287 6.70 12.89 -5.45
CA SER A 287 5.29 12.55 -5.60
C SER A 287 5.02 11.85 -6.92
N SER A 288 3.99 11.01 -6.90
CA SER A 288 3.30 10.49 -8.07
C SER A 288 1.80 10.77 -7.92
N TYR A 289 0.96 9.97 -8.56
CA TYR A 289 -0.47 10.20 -8.67
C TYR A 289 -1.29 8.91 -8.57
N LEU A 290 -2.49 9.08 -8.02
CA LEU A 290 -3.63 8.18 -8.13
C LEU A 290 -4.72 8.95 -8.87
N THR A 291 -5.13 8.48 -10.04
CA THR A 291 -6.07 9.16 -10.94
C THR A 291 -7.35 8.35 -11.08
N PHE A 292 -8.49 9.02 -11.11
CA PHE A 292 -9.79 8.45 -11.45
C PHE A 292 -10.31 9.12 -12.72
N GLY A 293 -10.74 8.31 -13.69
CA GLY A 293 -11.07 8.78 -15.04
C GLY A 293 -9.94 8.63 -16.04
N PRO A 294 -10.14 9.12 -17.29
CA PRO A 294 -9.13 9.05 -18.33
C PRO A 294 -7.87 9.82 -17.91
N ASP A 295 -6.74 9.14 -17.88
CA ASP A 295 -5.47 9.78 -17.56
C ASP A 295 -4.91 10.47 -18.82
N ALA A 296 -4.96 11.81 -18.83
CA ALA A 296 -4.43 12.63 -19.91
C ALA A 296 -2.89 12.63 -19.98
N SER A 297 -2.20 12.12 -18.95
CA SER A 297 -0.74 11.91 -18.97
C SER A 297 -0.32 10.68 -19.78
N ASN A 298 -1.30 9.93 -20.33
CA ASN A 298 -1.09 8.94 -21.36
C ASN A 298 -0.67 9.59 -22.69
N GLY A 299 0.57 10.09 -22.75
CA GLY A 299 1.22 10.41 -24.02
C GLY A 299 1.15 9.20 -24.95
N ALA A 300 0.75 9.45 -26.20
CA ALA A 300 0.44 8.45 -27.24
C ALA A 300 1.64 7.61 -27.75
N ALA A 301 2.79 7.65 -27.08
CA ALA A 301 4.04 7.13 -27.63
C ALA A 301 4.14 5.59 -27.63
N GLN A 302 3.44 4.88 -26.73
CA GLN A 302 3.41 3.41 -26.70
C GLN A 302 2.03 2.91 -26.25
N SER A 303 1.49 1.93 -26.98
CA SER A 303 0.28 1.22 -26.56
C SER A 303 0.58 0.44 -25.28
N PRO A 304 -0.19 0.63 -24.19
CA PRO A 304 0.07 -0.10 -22.96
C PRO A 304 -0.16 -1.60 -23.15
N SER A 305 0.66 -2.42 -22.48
CA SER A 305 0.38 -3.84 -22.28
C SER A 305 -0.98 -3.98 -21.61
N ARG A 306 -1.78 -4.98 -22.00
CA ARG A 306 -3.09 -5.24 -21.39
C ARG A 306 -3.36 -6.72 -21.18
N THR A 307 -3.96 -7.05 -20.05
CA THR A 307 -4.43 -8.41 -19.70
C THR A 307 -5.86 -8.33 -19.18
N PRO A 308 -6.70 -9.37 -19.38
CA PRO A 308 -7.99 -9.44 -18.73
C PRO A 308 -7.86 -9.29 -17.22
N LEU A 309 -8.72 -8.46 -16.63
CA LEU A 309 -8.85 -8.26 -15.20
C LEU A 309 -9.98 -9.14 -14.67
N LEU A 310 -9.64 -10.07 -13.78
CA LEU A 310 -10.59 -11.00 -13.18
C LEU A 310 -11.20 -10.38 -11.93
N LEU A 311 -12.49 -10.06 -12.02
CA LEU A 311 -13.28 -9.40 -10.97
C LEU A 311 -14.31 -10.36 -10.34
N ASP A 312 -14.02 -11.67 -10.37
CA ASP A 312 -14.94 -12.71 -9.87
C ASP A 312 -15.24 -12.56 -8.38
N ALA A 313 -16.46 -12.89 -7.98
CA ALA A 313 -16.89 -12.83 -6.58
C ALA A 313 -16.04 -13.71 -5.64
N GLN A 314 -15.43 -14.78 -6.17
CA GLN A 314 -14.53 -15.67 -5.43
C GLN A 314 -13.23 -15.00 -5.03
N VAL A 315 -12.75 -14.03 -5.82
CA VAL A 315 -11.52 -13.27 -5.54
C VAL A 315 -11.80 -11.88 -5.02
N ALA A 316 -13.06 -11.46 -4.93
CA ALA A 316 -13.41 -10.17 -4.40
C ALA A 316 -12.92 -10.03 -2.94
N PRO A 317 -12.28 -8.91 -2.59
CA PRO A 317 -12.20 -7.67 -3.38
C PRO A 317 -10.90 -7.47 -4.16
N PHE A 318 -10.12 -8.52 -4.36
CA PHE A 318 -8.81 -8.40 -4.98
C PHE A 318 -8.93 -8.30 -6.51
N TYR A 319 -7.92 -7.68 -7.11
CA TYR A 319 -7.76 -7.60 -8.56
C TYR A 319 -6.92 -8.77 -9.04
N ALA A 320 -7.56 -9.80 -9.56
CA ALA A 320 -6.86 -10.99 -10.05
C ALA A 320 -6.51 -10.89 -11.53
N VAL A 321 -5.41 -11.53 -11.90
CA VAL A 321 -4.92 -11.68 -13.28
C VAL A 321 -4.50 -13.12 -13.52
N THR A 322 -4.57 -13.55 -14.79
CA THR A 322 -4.03 -14.84 -15.22
C THR A 322 -2.57 -14.68 -15.59
N VAL A 323 -1.70 -15.50 -14.98
CA VAL A 323 -0.29 -15.63 -15.34
C VAL A 323 -0.15 -16.86 -16.24
N ASP A 324 0.42 -16.67 -17.43
CA ASP A 324 0.68 -17.74 -18.38
C ASP A 324 2.06 -18.38 -18.14
N ALA A 325 3.05 -17.56 -17.79
CA ALA A 325 4.42 -18.02 -17.54
C ALA A 325 5.20 -17.00 -16.71
N VAL A 326 6.19 -17.51 -15.96
CA VAL A 326 7.26 -16.71 -15.36
C VAL A 326 8.57 -17.15 -15.99
N SER A 327 9.42 -16.20 -16.36
CA SER A 327 10.72 -16.48 -16.97
C SER A 327 11.85 -15.78 -16.23
N VAL A 328 13.01 -16.44 -16.13
CA VAL A 328 14.24 -15.87 -15.56
C VAL A 328 15.35 -16.00 -16.59
N ALA A 329 16.06 -14.91 -16.87
CA ALA A 329 17.10 -14.84 -17.90
C ALA A 329 16.59 -15.23 -19.32
N GLY A 330 15.29 -15.07 -19.57
CA GLY A 330 14.66 -15.44 -20.85
C GLY A 330 14.15 -16.88 -20.92
N GLU A 331 14.45 -17.72 -19.92
CA GLU A 331 14.00 -19.10 -19.85
C GLU A 331 12.69 -19.20 -19.07
N ALA A 332 11.65 -19.77 -19.68
CA ALA A 332 10.38 -20.03 -19.02
C ALA A 332 10.56 -21.12 -17.95
N LEU A 333 10.00 -20.88 -16.77
CA LEU A 333 10.10 -21.80 -15.63
C LEU A 333 8.98 -22.85 -15.69
N ASP A 334 9.32 -24.08 -15.32
CA ASP A 334 8.34 -25.17 -15.15
C ASP A 334 7.57 -24.97 -13.84
N ILE A 335 6.46 -24.24 -13.93
CA ILE A 335 5.55 -23.98 -12.81
C ILE A 335 4.19 -24.59 -13.17
N PRO A 336 3.62 -25.47 -12.33
CA PRO A 336 2.32 -26.08 -12.59
C PRO A 336 1.23 -25.02 -12.84
N ALA A 337 0.42 -25.23 -13.89
CA ALA A 337 -0.58 -24.25 -14.32
C ALA A 337 -1.69 -24.01 -13.28
N ASP A 338 -1.97 -24.98 -12.41
CA ASP A 338 -2.92 -24.86 -11.31
C ASP A 338 -2.52 -23.81 -10.27
N VAL A 339 -1.22 -23.51 -10.15
CA VAL A 339 -0.70 -22.43 -9.29
C VAL A 339 -1.29 -21.07 -9.69
N TRP A 340 -1.61 -20.89 -10.96
CA TRP A 340 -2.14 -19.64 -11.51
C TRP A 340 -3.66 -19.68 -11.73
N ASP A 341 -4.32 -20.79 -11.40
CA ASP A 341 -5.75 -20.98 -11.60
C ASP A 341 -6.56 -20.64 -10.33
N VAL A 342 -7.26 -19.50 -10.38
CA VAL A 342 -8.16 -19.03 -9.32
C VAL A 342 -9.20 -20.08 -8.93
N LYS A 343 -9.68 -20.89 -9.89
CA LYS A 343 -10.70 -21.92 -9.64
C LYS A 343 -10.14 -23.14 -8.90
N LYS A 344 -8.82 -23.28 -8.84
CA LYS A 344 -8.10 -24.34 -8.12
C LYS A 344 -7.40 -23.83 -6.85
N SER A 345 -7.92 -22.72 -6.29
CA SER A 345 -7.32 -22.07 -5.12
C SER A 345 -5.90 -21.52 -5.36
N GLY A 346 -5.49 -21.34 -6.62
CA GLY A 346 -4.31 -20.60 -7.03
C GLY A 346 -4.67 -19.19 -7.50
N GLY A 347 -3.89 -18.65 -8.43
CA GLY A 347 -4.11 -17.33 -9.04
C GLY A 347 -3.06 -16.30 -8.64
N ALA A 348 -3.11 -15.13 -9.28
CA ALA A 348 -2.26 -13.99 -8.95
C ALA A 348 -3.12 -12.73 -8.78
N ILE A 349 -2.82 -11.92 -7.75
CA ILE A 349 -3.49 -10.65 -7.50
C ILE A 349 -2.50 -9.49 -7.46
N LEU A 350 -2.96 -8.28 -7.78
CA LEU A 350 -2.19 -7.04 -7.59
C LEU A 350 -2.59 -6.35 -6.29
N ASP A 351 -1.61 -6.14 -5.42
CA ASP A 351 -1.86 -5.55 -4.11
C ASP A 351 -0.87 -4.42 -3.79
N SER A 352 -1.33 -3.17 -3.84
CA SER A 352 -0.55 -2.00 -3.44
C SER A 352 -0.30 -1.95 -1.93
N GLY A 353 -1.13 -2.67 -1.15
CA GLY A 353 -1.05 -2.77 0.30
C GLY A 353 -0.05 -3.82 0.81
N THR A 354 0.52 -4.63 -0.08
CA THR A 354 1.62 -5.58 0.22
C THR A 354 2.91 -5.02 -0.36
N SER A 355 4.02 -4.98 0.40
CA SER A 355 5.28 -4.39 -0.09
C SER A 355 6.01 -5.34 -1.04
N LEU A 356 6.46 -6.48 -0.53
CA LEU A 356 7.17 -7.51 -1.29
C LEU A 356 6.19 -8.41 -2.06
N THR A 357 6.64 -8.93 -3.19
CA THR A 357 5.88 -9.96 -3.91
C THR A 357 5.95 -11.29 -3.16
N ILE A 358 4.79 -11.93 -3.02
CA ILE A 358 4.65 -13.22 -2.34
C ILE A 358 4.17 -14.25 -3.38
N LEU A 359 4.94 -15.31 -3.58
CA LEU A 359 4.61 -16.35 -4.54
C LEU A 359 4.17 -17.61 -3.80
N ALA A 360 3.12 -18.27 -4.29
CA ALA A 360 2.76 -19.60 -3.80
C ALA A 360 3.97 -20.55 -3.90
N THR A 361 4.16 -21.42 -2.89
CA THR A 361 5.35 -22.28 -2.74
C THR A 361 5.93 -22.86 -4.04
N PRO A 362 5.15 -23.47 -4.97
CA PRO A 362 5.72 -24.02 -6.19
C PRO A 362 6.35 -22.95 -7.11
N ALA A 363 5.68 -21.81 -7.28
CA ALA A 363 6.22 -20.68 -8.04
C ALA A 363 7.41 -20.02 -7.34
N TYR A 364 7.34 -19.85 -6.01
CA TYR A 364 8.44 -19.31 -5.21
C TYR A 364 9.73 -20.11 -5.42
N LYS A 365 9.66 -21.43 -5.23
CA LYS A 365 10.81 -22.33 -5.36
C LYS A 365 11.42 -22.29 -6.75
N ALA A 366 10.59 -22.33 -7.80
CA ALA A 366 11.06 -22.26 -9.18
C ALA A 366 11.78 -20.95 -9.49
N VAL A 367 11.18 -19.81 -9.13
CA VAL A 367 11.74 -18.48 -9.40
C VAL A 367 13.03 -18.26 -8.63
N VAL A 368 13.03 -18.56 -7.33
CA VAL A 368 14.21 -18.36 -6.49
C VAL A 368 15.35 -19.27 -6.88
N ALA A 369 15.09 -20.55 -7.21
CA ALA A 369 16.13 -21.45 -7.71
C ALA A 369 16.77 -20.92 -9.00
N ALA A 370 15.95 -20.41 -9.94
CA ALA A 370 16.45 -19.86 -11.20
C ALA A 370 17.26 -18.56 -10.99
N LEU A 371 16.80 -17.65 -10.12
CA LEU A 371 17.54 -16.44 -9.76
C LEU A 371 18.86 -16.78 -9.05
N SER A 372 18.81 -17.67 -8.07
CA SER A 372 19.99 -18.07 -7.29
C SER A 372 21.04 -18.78 -8.12
N LYS A 373 20.64 -19.56 -9.14
CA LYS A 373 21.56 -20.17 -10.11
C LYS A 373 22.41 -19.12 -10.83
N GLN A 374 21.81 -17.98 -11.20
CA GLN A 374 22.51 -16.88 -11.87
C GLN A 374 23.43 -16.09 -10.91
N LEU A 375 23.21 -16.22 -9.60
CA LEU A 375 23.99 -15.57 -8.55
C LEU A 375 24.97 -16.52 -7.86
N ALA A 376 25.22 -17.72 -8.41
CA ALA A 376 26.04 -18.75 -7.77
C ALA A 376 27.50 -18.33 -7.48
N GLY A 377 28.04 -17.37 -8.24
CA GLY A 377 29.38 -16.82 -8.03
C GLY A 377 29.50 -15.78 -6.91
N VAL A 378 28.41 -15.46 -6.21
CA VAL A 378 28.36 -14.42 -5.19
C VAL A 378 28.24 -15.08 -3.81
N PRO A 379 29.10 -14.74 -2.84
CA PRO A 379 29.01 -15.34 -1.51
C PRO A 379 27.66 -15.07 -0.83
N ARG A 380 26.99 -16.14 -0.37
CA ARG A 380 25.75 -16.03 0.40
C ARG A 380 26.02 -15.52 1.82
N VAL A 381 25.07 -14.78 2.36
CA VAL A 381 25.03 -14.34 3.76
C VAL A 381 23.67 -14.64 4.36
N THR A 382 23.61 -14.85 5.66
CA THR A 382 22.34 -15.08 6.37
C THR A 382 21.73 -13.76 6.82
N MET A 383 20.46 -13.53 6.51
CA MET A 383 19.75 -12.33 6.95
C MET A 383 18.25 -12.60 7.15
N ASP A 384 17.82 -12.86 8.38
CA ASP A 384 16.40 -13.09 8.68
C ASP A 384 15.52 -11.89 8.27
N PRO A 385 14.35 -12.09 7.64
CA PRO A 385 13.72 -13.37 7.26
C PRO A 385 13.97 -13.79 5.80
N PHE A 386 14.98 -13.23 5.15
CA PHE A 386 15.35 -13.53 3.76
C PHE A 386 16.32 -14.72 3.70
N GLU A 387 15.95 -15.73 2.93
CA GLU A 387 16.77 -16.94 2.79
C GLU A 387 17.93 -16.73 1.78
N TYR A 388 17.73 -15.92 0.75
CA TYR A 388 18.67 -15.76 -0.37
C TYR A 388 19.27 -14.36 -0.40
N CYS A 389 20.29 -14.15 0.43
CA CYS A 389 21.05 -12.91 0.50
C CYS A 389 22.52 -13.15 0.10
N TYR A 390 23.12 -12.11 -0.46
CA TYR A 390 24.44 -12.17 -1.09
C TYR A 390 25.27 -10.95 -0.72
N ASN A 391 26.56 -11.16 -0.44
CA ASN A 391 27.51 -10.08 -0.22
C ASN A 391 27.94 -9.48 -1.56
N TRP A 392 27.34 -8.34 -1.91
CA TRP A 392 27.57 -7.64 -3.18
C TRP A 392 28.91 -6.91 -3.23
N THR A 393 29.61 -6.78 -2.10
CA THR A 393 30.93 -6.15 -2.00
C THR A 393 32.08 -7.16 -2.08
N ALA A 394 31.78 -8.46 -2.02
CA ALA A 394 32.80 -9.51 -2.08
C ALA A 394 33.41 -9.69 -3.47
N THR A 395 32.75 -9.19 -4.51
CA THR A 395 33.20 -9.27 -5.90
C THR A 395 33.64 -7.89 -6.39
N SER A 396 34.79 -7.79 -7.05
CA SER A 396 35.29 -6.54 -7.64
C SER A 396 34.36 -5.98 -8.73
N THR A 397 33.65 -6.86 -9.43
CA THR A 397 32.60 -6.52 -10.39
C THR A 397 31.28 -7.12 -9.91
N PRO A 398 30.29 -6.31 -9.53
CA PRO A 398 28.97 -6.80 -9.15
C PRO A 398 28.36 -7.67 -10.26
N PRO A 399 27.73 -8.81 -9.92
CA PRO A 399 27.06 -9.66 -10.90
C PRO A 399 25.87 -8.92 -11.54
N ALA A 400 25.58 -9.25 -12.80
CA ALA A 400 24.34 -8.81 -13.43
C ALA A 400 23.15 -9.54 -12.77
N VAL A 401 22.10 -8.79 -12.43
CA VAL A 401 20.85 -9.39 -11.96
C VAL A 401 20.09 -9.93 -13.18
N PRO A 402 19.72 -11.22 -13.23
CA PRO A 402 18.99 -11.78 -14.37
C PRO A 402 17.61 -11.12 -14.50
N ARG A 403 17.15 -10.91 -15.74
CA ARG A 403 15.81 -10.39 -16.03
C ARG A 403 14.74 -11.36 -15.52
N LEU A 404 13.81 -10.86 -14.71
CA LEU A 404 12.56 -11.54 -14.36
C LEU A 404 11.46 -11.01 -15.28
N GLU A 405 10.68 -11.90 -15.87
CA GLU A 405 9.50 -11.56 -16.68
C GLU A 405 8.28 -12.34 -16.19
N VAL A 406 7.17 -11.65 -16.01
CA VAL A 406 5.85 -12.26 -15.80
C VAL A 406 5.03 -12.04 -17.05
N ARG A 407 4.64 -13.12 -17.71
CA ARG A 407 3.76 -13.08 -18.88
C ARG A 407 2.34 -13.38 -18.43
N PHE A 408 1.45 -12.42 -18.64
CA PHE A 408 0.02 -12.56 -18.37
C PHE A 408 -0.74 -13.04 -19.61
N ALA A 409 -1.99 -13.46 -19.39
CA ALA A 409 -2.93 -13.77 -20.46
C ALA A 409 -3.04 -12.62 -21.48
N GLY A 410 -3.19 -12.97 -22.75
CA GLY A 410 -3.16 -11.99 -23.84
C GLY A 410 -1.74 -11.50 -24.20
N SER A 411 -0.70 -12.21 -23.73
CA SER A 411 0.72 -11.95 -24.02
C SER A 411 1.27 -10.63 -23.47
N ALA A 412 0.59 -9.98 -22.52
CA ALA A 412 1.14 -8.84 -21.80
C ALA A 412 2.34 -9.27 -20.95
N ARG A 413 3.43 -8.52 -21.03
CA ARG A 413 4.70 -8.84 -20.34
C ARG A 413 5.03 -7.76 -19.34
N LEU A 414 5.13 -8.14 -18.07
CA LEU A 414 5.70 -7.30 -17.02
C LEU A 414 7.18 -7.64 -16.88
N GLN A 415 8.02 -6.62 -17.02
CA GLN A 415 9.46 -6.69 -16.76
C GLN A 415 9.79 -5.68 -15.65
N PRO A 416 9.76 -6.10 -14.37
CA PRO A 416 10.04 -5.19 -13.26
C PRO A 416 11.51 -4.74 -13.28
N PRO A 417 11.84 -3.57 -12.73
CA PRO A 417 13.22 -3.19 -12.46
C PRO A 417 13.93 -4.26 -11.62
N THR A 418 15.21 -4.52 -11.88
CA THR A 418 15.99 -5.54 -11.14
C THR A 418 16.01 -5.28 -9.64
N LYS A 419 16.04 -3.99 -9.25
CA LYS A 419 15.96 -3.51 -7.86
C LYS A 419 14.64 -3.85 -7.16
N SER A 420 13.61 -4.28 -7.89
CA SER A 420 12.31 -4.63 -7.34
C SER A 420 12.19 -6.09 -6.89
N TYR A 421 13.13 -6.96 -7.28
CA TYR A 421 13.16 -8.37 -6.86
C TYR A 421 14.55 -8.85 -6.42
N VAL A 422 15.61 -8.07 -6.65
CA VAL A 422 16.89 -8.18 -5.94
C VAL A 422 17.12 -6.86 -5.21
N ILE A 423 16.74 -6.84 -3.93
CA ILE A 423 16.57 -5.64 -3.11
C ILE A 423 17.79 -5.36 -2.24
N ASP A 424 18.05 -4.07 -2.00
CA ASP A 424 19.05 -3.64 -1.00
C ASP A 424 18.53 -3.91 0.41
N ALA A 425 19.26 -4.77 1.12
CA ALA A 425 18.80 -5.37 2.37
C ALA A 425 19.58 -4.85 3.58
N ALA A 426 20.89 -4.63 3.38
CA ALA A 426 21.79 -3.94 4.28
C ALA A 426 22.94 -3.31 3.46
N PRO A 427 23.78 -2.44 4.04
CA PRO A 427 24.95 -1.91 3.33
C PRO A 427 25.82 -3.06 2.77
N GLY A 428 25.98 -3.09 1.44
CA GLY A 428 26.76 -4.12 0.75
C GLY A 428 26.09 -5.49 0.61
N VAL A 429 24.83 -5.65 1.06
CA VAL A 429 24.07 -6.90 0.99
C VAL A 429 22.80 -6.71 0.18
N LYS A 430 22.62 -7.55 -0.85
CA LYS A 430 21.36 -7.64 -1.59
C LYS A 430 20.71 -9.01 -1.40
N CYS A 431 19.40 -9.06 -1.38
CA CYS A 431 18.62 -10.29 -1.24
C CYS A 431 17.61 -10.45 -2.36
N ILE A 432 17.23 -11.69 -2.67
CA ILE A 432 16.03 -11.94 -3.47
C ILE A 432 14.83 -11.48 -2.64
N GLY A 433 14.17 -10.41 -3.10
CA GLY A 433 13.08 -9.70 -2.44
C GLY A 433 11.70 -10.33 -2.65
N LEU A 434 11.64 -11.65 -2.78
CA LEU A 434 10.41 -12.42 -2.93
C LEU A 434 10.17 -13.22 -1.64
N GLN A 435 8.91 -13.38 -1.25
CA GLN A 435 8.53 -14.18 -0.08
C GLN A 435 7.80 -15.46 -0.51
N GLU A 436 7.97 -16.52 0.27
CA GLU A 436 7.19 -17.74 0.12
C GLU A 436 5.79 -17.56 0.73
N GLY A 437 4.77 -17.94 -0.03
CA GLY A 437 3.37 -17.98 0.37
C GLY A 437 2.84 -19.41 0.45
N ILE A 438 1.78 -19.58 1.26
CA ILE A 438 1.10 -20.88 1.45
C ILE A 438 0.54 -21.40 0.12
N TRP A 439 0.61 -22.72 -0.07
CA TRP A 439 -0.02 -23.44 -1.18
C TRP A 439 -0.89 -24.60 -0.66
N PRO A 440 -2.14 -24.81 -1.16
CA PRO A 440 -2.89 -23.96 -2.09
C PRO A 440 -3.10 -22.52 -1.59
N GLY A 441 -3.00 -21.55 -2.50
CA GLY A 441 -3.15 -20.12 -2.20
C GLY A 441 -2.78 -19.24 -3.39
N VAL A 442 -3.25 -17.99 -3.36
CA VAL A 442 -2.92 -16.97 -4.38
C VAL A 442 -1.49 -16.47 -4.22
N SER A 443 -0.87 -16.12 -5.34
CA SER A 443 0.32 -15.25 -5.37
C SER A 443 -0.10 -13.77 -5.35
N VAL A 444 0.73 -12.92 -4.76
CA VAL A 444 0.50 -11.49 -4.62
C VAL A 444 1.65 -10.73 -5.27
N ILE A 445 1.35 -9.99 -6.33
CA ILE A 445 2.26 -9.01 -6.93
C ILE A 445 2.25 -7.77 -6.03
N GLY A 446 3.28 -7.62 -5.21
CA GLY A 446 3.43 -6.53 -4.24
C GLY A 446 3.86 -5.21 -4.87
N ASN A 447 3.75 -4.13 -4.10
CA ASN A 447 3.95 -2.77 -4.56
C ASN A 447 5.38 -2.48 -5.05
N ILE A 448 6.41 -3.15 -4.53
CA ILE A 448 7.79 -2.98 -4.98
C ILE A 448 7.97 -3.51 -6.41
N LEU A 449 7.33 -4.63 -6.74
CA LEU A 449 7.37 -5.21 -8.10
C LEU A 449 6.55 -4.40 -9.11
N GLN A 450 5.62 -3.58 -8.62
CA GLN A 450 4.77 -2.69 -9.42
C GLN A 450 5.41 -1.32 -9.69
N GLN A 451 6.56 -1.00 -9.08
CA GLN A 451 7.23 0.31 -9.24
C GLN A 451 7.63 0.61 -10.68
N GLU A 452 7.71 1.90 -10.99
CA GLU A 452 8.15 2.41 -12.30
C GLU A 452 7.25 1.93 -13.46
N HIS A 453 5.99 1.64 -13.14
CA HIS A 453 4.94 1.30 -14.08
C HIS A 453 3.68 2.10 -13.75
N LEU A 454 3.02 2.62 -14.78
CA LEU A 454 1.66 3.13 -14.67
C LEU A 454 0.72 1.93 -14.77
N TRP A 455 -0.11 1.70 -13.76
CA TRP A 455 -1.14 0.66 -13.73
C TRP A 455 -2.53 1.30 -13.84
N GLU A 456 -3.32 0.90 -14.83
CA GLU A 456 -4.72 1.31 -15.00
C GLU A 456 -5.63 0.10 -14.82
N PHE A 457 -6.56 0.23 -13.87
CA PHE A 457 -7.63 -0.71 -13.57
C PHE A 457 -8.90 -0.20 -14.24
N ASP A 458 -9.20 -0.74 -15.43
CA ASP A 458 -10.43 -0.46 -16.16
C ASP A 458 -11.51 -1.43 -15.70
N LEU A 459 -12.26 -1.01 -14.68
CA LEU A 459 -13.27 -1.83 -14.01
C LEU A 459 -14.48 -2.05 -14.91
N ALA A 460 -14.84 -1.05 -15.71
CA ALA A 460 -15.96 -1.13 -16.64
C ALA A 460 -15.70 -2.14 -17.78
N ASN A 461 -14.51 -2.11 -18.38
CA ASN A 461 -14.17 -2.98 -19.51
C ASN A 461 -13.38 -4.24 -19.09
N ARG A 462 -13.09 -4.40 -17.80
CA ARG A 462 -12.35 -5.55 -17.22
C ARG A 462 -10.97 -5.74 -17.84
N TRP A 463 -10.21 -4.65 -17.93
CA TRP A 463 -8.81 -4.67 -18.38
C TRP A 463 -7.90 -4.15 -17.28
N LEU A 464 -6.77 -4.82 -17.10
CA LEU A 464 -5.60 -4.25 -16.45
C LEU A 464 -4.65 -3.80 -17.55
N ARG A 465 -4.33 -2.51 -17.60
CA ARG A 465 -3.36 -1.95 -18.54
C ARG A 465 -2.15 -1.45 -17.79
N PHE A 466 -0.97 -1.64 -18.36
CA PHE A 466 0.25 -1.14 -17.76
C PHE A 466 1.32 -0.81 -18.80
N LYS A 467 2.20 0.12 -18.42
CA LYS A 467 3.38 0.49 -19.19
C LYS A 467 4.46 1.01 -18.26
N GLU A 468 5.71 0.86 -18.66
CA GLU A 468 6.84 1.49 -17.97
C GLU A 468 6.65 3.01 -17.94
N SER A 469 6.94 3.61 -16.79
CA SER A 469 6.81 5.04 -16.56
C SER A 469 7.70 5.47 -15.41
N ARG A 470 8.26 6.68 -15.47
CA ARG A 470 9.11 7.21 -14.40
C ARG A 470 8.35 7.46 -13.09
N CYS A 471 7.03 7.55 -13.14
CA CYS A 471 6.09 7.84 -12.05
C CYS A 471 6.31 9.16 -11.28
N ALA A 472 7.53 9.66 -11.15
CA ALA A 472 7.85 10.91 -10.49
C ALA A 472 7.33 12.11 -11.29
N GLN A 473 6.66 13.03 -10.59
CA GLN A 473 6.25 14.34 -11.08
C GLN A 473 7.18 15.45 -10.59
#